data_AF-A0A942NDJ4-F1
#
_entry.id   AF-A0A942NDJ4-F1
#
_cell.length_a   1.000
_cell.length_b   1.000
_cell.length_c   1.000
_cell.angle_alpha   90.00
_cell.angle_beta   90.00
_cell.angle_gamma   90.00
#
_symmetry.space_group_name_H-M   'P 1'
#
loop_
_entity.id
_entity.type
_entity.pdbx_description
1 polymer ?
#
loop_
_entity_poly.entity_id
_entity_poly.type
_entity_poly.pdbx_seq_one_letter_code
_entity_poly.pdbx_strand_id
1 'polypeptide(L)'
;MKKLFYLCLLTFGFAVTTQAQTKKTTEKINPEQQATTDVSDIIKLISVEEWLVEDIKTLQVMRYQAINDAPEESTKSEIKKRFSDKLKGAFNEEQLNKLNTNPALYKRLFE
;
A
#
# COMPACT_ATOMS: atom_id res chain seq x y z
N MET A 1 -36.83 24.80 -52.93
CA MET A 1 -35.63 24.56 -52.10
C MET A 1 -36.05 24.32 -50.67
N LYS A 2 -36.13 23.05 -50.24
CA LYS A 2 -36.33 22.59 -48.86
C LYS A 2 -36.37 21.06 -48.89
N LYS A 3 -35.69 20.43 -47.93
CA LYS A 3 -35.69 18.98 -47.61
C LYS A 3 -34.76 18.22 -48.57
N LEU A 4 -33.66 17.59 -48.13
CA LEU A 4 -33.58 16.52 -47.14
C LEU A 4 -32.20 16.56 -46.43
N PHE A 5 -32.20 16.86 -45.13
CA PHE A 5 -31.04 16.78 -44.24
C PHE A 5 -31.29 15.63 -43.25
N TYR A 6 -31.32 14.38 -43.71
CA TYR A 6 -31.49 13.20 -42.86
C TYR A 6 -30.91 11.96 -43.56
N LEU A 7 -29.73 11.53 -43.09
CA LEU A 7 -28.93 10.30 -43.32
C LEU A 7 -27.48 10.79 -43.46
N CYS A 8 -26.55 10.62 -42.52
CA CYS A 8 -26.23 9.41 -41.78
C CYS A 8 -25.76 9.78 -40.36
N LEU A 9 -26.71 9.93 -39.43
CA LEU A 9 -26.44 9.51 -38.05
C LEU A 9 -26.65 8.00 -38.03
N LEU A 10 -25.59 7.23 -37.78
CA LEU A 10 -25.56 5.89 -37.18
C LEU A 10 -24.28 5.18 -37.64
N THR A 11 -23.20 5.32 -36.85
CA THR A 11 -22.22 4.27 -36.53
C THR A 11 -20.97 4.87 -35.89
N PHE A 12 -21.12 5.45 -34.69
CA PHE A 12 -20.01 5.52 -33.73
C PHE A 12 -20.45 4.79 -32.47
N GLY A 13 -20.64 3.48 -32.61
CA GLY A 13 -20.91 2.56 -31.53
C GLY A 13 -19.61 1.98 -31.00
N PHE A 14 -19.20 2.46 -29.83
CA PHE A 14 -18.33 1.79 -28.86
C PHE A 14 -17.04 1.15 -29.40
N ALA A 15 -16.03 2.00 -29.60
CA ALA A 15 -14.68 1.56 -29.31
C ALA A 15 -14.48 1.50 -27.78
N VAL A 16 -13.66 0.55 -27.35
CA VAL A 16 -13.11 0.35 -26.00
C VAL A 16 -13.97 -0.47 -25.03
N THR A 17 -13.81 -1.79 -25.07
CA THR A 17 -13.46 -2.52 -23.84
C THR A 17 -12.40 -3.56 -24.17
N THR A 18 -11.15 -3.13 -24.24
CA THR A 18 -10.01 -4.03 -24.04
C THR A 18 -10.09 -4.53 -22.60
N GLN A 19 -10.78 -5.65 -22.37
CA GLN A 19 -10.65 -6.38 -21.12
C GLN A 19 -9.32 -7.13 -21.15
N ALA A 20 -8.22 -6.38 -21.06
CA ALA A 20 -6.98 -6.91 -20.54
C ALA A 20 -7.22 -7.18 -19.04
N GLN A 21 -7.94 -8.25 -18.74
CA GLN A 21 -7.77 -8.95 -17.47
C GLN A 21 -6.39 -9.63 -17.54
N THR A 22 -5.35 -8.82 -17.60
CA THR A 22 -4.05 -9.21 -17.07
C THR A 22 -4.34 -9.50 -15.61
N LYS A 23 -4.58 -10.77 -15.28
CA LYS A 23 -4.42 -11.26 -13.93
C LYS A 23 -3.02 -10.82 -13.53
N LYS A 24 -2.92 -9.68 -12.85
CA LYS A 24 -1.74 -9.35 -12.08
C LYS A 24 -1.69 -10.51 -11.09
N THR A 25 -0.85 -11.49 -11.37
CA THR A 25 -0.30 -12.33 -10.33
C THR A 25 0.32 -11.34 -9.38
N THR A 26 -0.42 -10.93 -8.36
CA THR A 26 0.14 -10.14 -7.27
C THR A 26 1.17 -11.08 -6.68
N GLU A 27 2.44 -10.88 -7.04
CA GLU A 27 3.52 -11.62 -6.41
C GLU A 27 3.32 -11.45 -4.91
N LYS A 28 3.13 -12.58 -4.22
CA LYS A 28 2.95 -12.55 -2.78
C LYS A 28 4.21 -11.93 -2.19
N ILE A 29 4.02 -10.90 -1.39
CA ILE A 29 5.11 -10.21 -0.70
C ILE A 29 5.75 -11.23 0.23
N ASN A 30 7.08 -11.34 0.28
CA ASN A 30 7.73 -12.10 1.34
C ASN A 30 7.65 -11.29 2.66
N PRO A 31 6.83 -11.71 3.65
CA PRO A 31 6.56 -10.88 4.83
C PRO A 31 7.81 -10.66 5.69
N GLU A 32 8.62 -11.70 5.87
CA GLU A 32 9.84 -11.67 6.69
C GLU A 32 10.87 -10.72 6.10
N GLN A 33 11.05 -10.79 4.78
CA GLN A 33 12.02 -9.96 4.08
C GLN A 33 11.63 -8.47 4.18
N GLN A 34 10.36 -8.14 3.90
CA GLN A 34 9.92 -6.74 3.95
C GLN A 34 9.91 -6.18 5.38
N ALA A 35 9.47 -6.97 6.37
CA ALA A 35 9.54 -6.57 7.76
C ALA A 35 10.98 -6.30 8.21
N THR A 36 11.92 -7.15 7.81
CA THR A 36 13.35 -6.95 8.10
C THR A 36 13.90 -5.69 7.44
N THR A 37 13.53 -5.41 6.19
CA THR A 37 13.91 -4.16 5.51
C THR A 37 13.35 -2.94 6.22
N ASP A 38 12.06 -2.95 6.57
CA ASP A 38 11.41 -1.82 7.26
C ASP A 38 12.05 -1.56 8.63
N VAL A 39 12.31 -2.61 9.42
CA VAL A 39 12.99 -2.47 10.72
C VAL A 39 14.40 -1.94 10.56
N SER A 40 15.16 -2.46 9.59
CA SER A 40 16.51 -1.98 9.30
C SER A 40 16.52 -0.50 8.94
N ASP A 41 15.53 -0.03 8.18
CA ASP A 41 15.43 1.37 7.79
C ASP A 41 14.95 2.27 8.95
N ILE A 42 14.09 1.75 9.84
CA ILE A 42 13.69 2.45 11.07
C ILE A 42 14.91 2.70 11.97
N ILE A 43 15.67 1.65 12.29
CA ILE A 43 16.79 1.75 13.25
C ILE A 43 17.98 2.58 12.72
N LYS A 44 18.06 2.82 11.40
CA LYS A 44 19.03 3.76 10.80
C LYS A 44 18.67 5.22 11.07
N LEU A 45 17.39 5.52 11.27
CA LEU A 45 16.89 6.90 11.43
C LEU A 45 16.64 7.26 12.88
N ILE A 46 16.21 6.29 13.69
CA ILE A 46 15.85 6.50 15.10
C ILE A 46 16.46 5.42 15.98
N SER A 47 16.83 5.81 17.20
CA SER A 47 17.16 4.84 18.24
C SER A 47 15.89 4.17 18.73
N VAL A 48 15.90 2.84 18.78
CA VAL A 48 14.81 1.99 19.24
C VAL A 48 15.39 1.03 20.26
N GLU A 49 14.70 0.79 21.37
CA GLU A 49 15.15 -0.19 22.36
C GLU A 49 15.14 -1.60 21.77
N GLU A 50 16.13 -2.41 22.13
CA GLU A 50 16.34 -3.73 21.52
C GLU A 50 15.12 -4.66 21.63
N TRP A 51 14.41 -4.62 22.76
CA TRP A 51 13.17 -5.37 22.94
C TRP A 51 12.05 -4.91 22.01
N LEU A 52 12.00 -3.61 21.69
CA LEU A 52 10.98 -3.02 20.83
C LEU A 52 11.26 -3.30 19.34
N VAL A 53 12.53 -3.54 18.96
CA VAL A 53 12.91 -3.89 17.59
C VAL A 53 12.23 -5.17 17.13
N GLU A 54 12.24 -6.22 17.95
CA GLU A 54 11.62 -7.51 17.60
C GLU A 54 10.09 -7.41 17.59
N ASP A 55 9.49 -6.62 18.48
CA ASP A 55 8.06 -6.36 18.49
C ASP A 55 7.60 -5.62 17.23
N ILE A 56 8.36 -4.61 16.78
CA ILE A 56 8.10 -3.91 15.52
C ILE A 56 8.23 -4.88 14.34
N LYS A 57 9.26 -5.73 14.33
CA LYS A 57 9.44 -6.73 13.28
C LYS A 57 8.25 -7.68 13.21
N THR A 58 7.83 -8.22 14.34
CA THR A 58 6.66 -9.11 14.45
C THR A 58 5.40 -8.42 13.94
N LEU A 59 5.16 -7.17 14.34
CA LEU A 59 4.03 -6.37 13.88
C LEU A 59 4.03 -6.19 12.35
N GLN A 60 5.20 -5.96 11.77
CA GLN A 60 5.37 -5.80 10.31
C GLN A 60 5.17 -7.12 9.56
N VAL A 61 5.68 -8.24 10.07
CA VAL A 61 5.44 -9.57 9.49
C VAL A 61 3.95 -9.85 9.45
N MET A 62 3.25 -9.64 10.56
CA MET A 62 1.80 -9.80 10.65
C MET A 62 1.06 -8.88 9.66
N ARG A 63 1.52 -7.63 9.49
CA ARG A 63 0.94 -6.70 8.51
C ARG A 63 1.05 -7.25 7.09
N TYR A 64 2.24 -7.69 6.68
CA TYR A 64 2.47 -8.19 5.32
C TYR A 64 1.77 -9.53 5.06
N GLN A 65 1.69 -10.41 6.06
CA GLN A 65 0.87 -11.63 5.98
C GLN A 65 -0.61 -11.29 5.77
N ALA A 66 -1.17 -10.41 6.60
CA ALA A 66 -2.57 -10.01 6.48
C ALA A 66 -2.87 -9.34 5.12
N ILE A 67 -1.95 -8.53 4.58
CA ILE A 67 -2.10 -7.93 3.24
C ILE A 67 -2.10 -9.01 2.15
N ASN A 68 -1.25 -10.03 2.25
CA ASN A 68 -1.21 -11.13 1.29
C ASN A 68 -2.48 -11.99 1.32
N ASP A 69 -3.09 -12.13 2.49
CA ASP A 69 -4.30 -12.94 2.69
C ASP A 69 -5.59 -12.18 2.40
N ALA A 70 -5.53 -10.85 2.30
CA ALA A 70 -6.67 -10.01 2.02
C ALA A 70 -7.14 -10.14 0.55
N PRO A 71 -8.42 -10.45 0.32
CA PRO A 71 -8.95 -10.70 -1.04
C PRO A 71 -9.15 -9.42 -1.85
N GLU A 72 -9.38 -8.28 -1.19
CA GLU A 72 -9.75 -7.01 -1.80
C GLU A 72 -8.80 -5.87 -1.39
N GLU A 73 -8.63 -4.89 -2.27
CA GLU A 73 -7.78 -3.71 -2.00
C GLU A 73 -8.34 -2.82 -0.89
N SER A 74 -9.67 -2.76 -0.71
CA SER A 74 -10.35 -2.11 0.42
C SER A 74 -9.87 -2.70 1.75
N THR A 75 -9.92 -4.03 1.88
CA THR A 75 -9.45 -4.77 3.06
C THR A 75 -7.97 -4.56 3.30
N LYS A 76 -7.15 -4.53 2.24
CA LYS A 76 -5.71 -4.22 2.36
C LYS A 76 -5.48 -2.81 2.91
N SER A 77 -6.25 -1.81 2.46
CA SER A 77 -6.16 -0.44 2.96
C SER A 77 -6.54 -0.35 4.44
N GLU A 78 -7.58 -1.05 4.87
CA GLU A 78 -7.97 -1.12 6.28
C GLU A 78 -6.90 -1.79 7.16
N ILE A 79 -6.29 -2.88 6.66
CA ILE A 79 -5.17 -3.56 7.32
C ILE A 79 -3.99 -2.61 7.46
N LYS A 80 -3.58 -1.95 6.37
CA LYS A 80 -2.50 -0.96 6.40
C LYS A 80 -2.77 0.09 7.47
N LYS A 81 -3.94 0.73 7.42
CA LYS A 81 -4.33 1.75 8.41
C LYS A 81 -4.24 1.24 9.84
N ARG A 82 -4.82 0.08 10.14
CA ARG A 82 -4.82 -0.51 11.50
C ARG A 82 -3.40 -0.77 12.01
N PHE A 83 -2.54 -1.35 11.18
CA PHE A 83 -1.17 -1.66 11.58
C PHE A 83 -0.30 -0.40 11.65
N SER A 84 -0.53 0.59 10.78
CA SER A 84 0.10 1.91 10.84
C SER A 84 -0.27 2.66 12.11
N ASP A 85 -1.53 2.64 12.53
CA ASP A 85 -1.98 3.26 13.78
C ASP A 85 -1.33 2.59 15.01
N LYS A 86 -1.20 1.25 15.00
CA LYS A 86 -0.45 0.50 16.04
C LYS A 86 1.03 0.86 16.06
N LEU A 87 1.66 0.94 14.89
CA LEU A 87 3.08 1.28 14.77
C LEU A 87 3.36 2.71 15.23
N LYS A 88 2.48 3.67 14.92
CA LYS A 88 2.61 5.04 15.44
C LYS A 88 2.62 5.08 16.97
N GLY A 89 1.81 4.23 17.60
CA GLY A 89 1.79 4.10 19.07
C GLY A 89 3.08 3.57 19.69
N ALA A 90 3.98 2.96 18.91
CA ALA A 90 5.27 2.48 19.38
C ALA A 90 6.34 3.60 19.43
N PHE A 91 6.07 4.77 18.87
CA PHE A 91 7.04 5.85 18.73
C PHE A 91 6.56 7.14 19.38
N ASN A 92 7.50 7.93 19.90
CA ASN A 92 7.23 9.28 20.36
C ASN A 92 7.22 10.28 19.18
N GLU A 93 6.79 11.51 19.44
CA GLU A 93 6.66 12.56 18.42
C GLU A 93 8.00 12.89 17.74
N GLU A 94 9.11 12.92 18.49
CA GLU A 94 10.45 13.18 17.94
C GLU A 94 10.86 12.07 16.95
N GLN A 95 10.64 10.80 17.31
CA GLN A 95 10.91 9.65 16.46
C GLN A 95 10.04 9.66 15.20
N LEU A 96 8.75 9.97 15.32
CA LEU A 96 7.85 10.10 14.17
C LEU A 96 8.29 11.22 13.21
N ASN A 97 8.70 12.36 13.75
CA ASN A 97 9.23 13.47 12.95
C ASN A 97 10.52 13.07 12.21
N LYS A 98 11.42 12.32 12.86
CA LYS A 98 12.62 11.77 12.22
C LYS A 98 12.29 10.78 11.11
N LEU A 99 11.32 9.88 11.31
CA LEU A 99 10.88 8.95 10.27
C LEU A 99 10.31 9.68 9.06
N ASN A 100 9.61 10.81 9.25
CA ASN A 100 9.07 11.64 8.16
C ASN A 100 10.16 12.30 7.29
N THR A 101 11.42 12.37 7.76
CA THR A 101 12.54 12.86 6.95
C THR A 101 12.93 11.89 5.83
N ASN A 102 12.44 10.64 5.88
CA ASN A 102 12.54 9.67 4.80
C ASN A 102 11.14 9.37 4.23
N PRO A 103 10.66 10.11 3.22
CA PRO A 103 9.30 9.97 2.71
C PRO A 103 9.00 8.57 2.16
N ALA A 104 10.01 7.89 1.60
CA ALA A 104 9.84 6.55 1.06
C ALA A 104 9.56 5.53 2.16
N LEU A 105 10.31 5.59 3.26
CA LEU A 105 10.05 4.76 4.44
C LEU A 105 8.73 5.15 5.10
N TYR A 106 8.50 6.44 5.32
CA TYR A 106 7.30 6.93 5.98
C TYR A 106 6.03 6.46 5.27
N LYS A 107 6.01 6.55 3.93
CA LYS A 107 4.93 6.02 3.10
C LYS A 107 4.74 4.51 3.31
N ARG A 108 5.80 3.70 3.27
CA ARG A 108 5.68 2.26 3.50
C ARG A 108 5.15 1.92 4.88
N LEU A 109 5.47 2.71 5.90
CA LEU A 109 5.08 2.45 7.28
C LEU A 109 3.66 2.93 7.59
N PHE A 110 3.24 4.06 7.01
CA PHE A 110 2.07 4.81 7.49
C PHE A 110 1.01 5.15 6.43
N GLU A 111 1.23 4.79 5.15
CA GLU A 111 0.31 5.05 4.02
C GLU A 111 0.03 3.78 3.17
#